data_AF-X0ZQ53-F1
#
_entry.id   AF-X0ZQ53-F1
#
_cell.length_a   1.000
_cell.length_b   1.000
_cell.length_c   1.000
_cell.angle_alpha   90.00
_cell.angle_beta   90.00
_cell.angle_gamma   90.00
#
_symmetry.space_group_name_H-M   'P 1'
#
loop_
_entity.id
_entity.type
_entity.pdbx_description
1 polymer ?
#
loop_
_entity_poly.entity_id
_entity_poly.type
_entity_poly.pdbx_seq_one_letter_code
_entity_poly.pdbx_strand_id
1 'polypeptide(L)'
;HNKSPGALDNASGMAIVFELSSFFIENPLNYLNIWFCQFSAEELGTMGARVFLDEYENQFVKGKVFQINFDMVSCKSHKNNRIEYIQSYGIGKRKIYSPILNKLILLAAKSKHIFENEIKKIDIQPP
;
A
#
# COMPACT_ATOMS: atom_id res chain seq x y z
N HIS A 1 -3.73 -14.10 29.91
CA HIS A 1 -3.63 -14.86 28.65
C HIS A 1 -3.86 -13.88 27.50
N ASN A 2 -2.81 -13.54 26.75
CA ASN A 2 -2.90 -12.64 25.61
C ASN A 2 -3.63 -13.35 24.46
N LYS A 3 -4.90 -13.01 24.24
CA LYS A 3 -5.74 -13.53 23.13
C LYS A 3 -5.75 -12.55 21.94
N SER A 4 -4.67 -11.80 21.74
CA SER A 4 -4.65 -10.76 20.72
C SER A 4 -4.53 -11.36 19.32
N PRO A 5 -5.31 -10.89 18.34
CA PRO A 5 -5.14 -11.19 16.91
C PRO A 5 -3.90 -10.50 16.32
N GLY A 6 -2.82 -10.32 17.10
CA GLY A 6 -1.58 -9.68 16.67
C GLY A 6 -0.83 -10.43 15.57
N ALA A 7 -1.30 -11.61 15.15
CA ALA A 7 -0.83 -12.22 13.91
C ALA A 7 -1.37 -11.50 12.67
N LEU A 8 -2.55 -10.87 12.72
CA LEU A 8 -3.09 -10.14 11.55
C LEU A 8 -2.33 -8.85 11.28
N ASP A 9 -1.83 -8.22 12.33
CA ASP A 9 -1.09 -6.97 12.32
C ASP A 9 0.40 -7.25 12.64
N ASN A 10 1.32 -7.33 11.68
CA ASN A 10 1.21 -7.07 10.23
C ASN A 10 1.47 -8.36 9.40
N ALA A 11 1.21 -9.57 9.94
CA ALA A 11 1.50 -10.77 9.12
C ALA A 11 0.59 -10.87 7.87
N SER A 12 -0.58 -10.20 7.88
CA SER A 12 -1.45 -10.12 6.70
C SER A 12 -0.84 -9.26 5.57
N GLY A 13 -0.25 -8.10 5.89
CA GLY A 13 0.46 -7.29 4.90
C GLY A 13 1.72 -7.99 4.41
N MET A 14 2.45 -8.66 5.31
CA MET A 14 3.62 -9.49 4.96
C MET A 14 3.27 -10.60 3.97
N ALA A 15 2.16 -11.31 4.17
CA ALA A 15 1.69 -12.35 3.26
C ALA A 15 1.38 -11.80 1.86
N ILE A 16 0.78 -10.61 1.76
CA ILE A 16 0.57 -9.95 0.46
C ILE A 16 1.91 -9.66 -0.23
N VAL A 17 2.89 -9.12 0.51
CA VAL A 17 4.21 -8.80 -0.07
C VAL A 17 4.89 -10.08 -0.60
N PHE A 18 4.80 -11.19 0.13
CA PHE A 18 5.32 -12.47 -0.34
C PHE A 18 4.61 -12.97 -1.60
N GLU A 19 3.28 -12.93 -1.63
CA GLU A 19 2.51 -13.38 -2.81
C GLU A 19 2.83 -12.52 -4.04
N LEU A 20 2.91 -11.20 -3.87
CA LEU A 20 3.33 -10.30 -4.95
C LEU A 20 4.76 -10.62 -5.42
N SER A 21 5.68 -10.94 -4.50
CA SER A 21 7.04 -11.31 -4.87
C SER A 21 7.08 -12.56 -5.74
N SER A 22 6.31 -13.60 -5.40
CA SER A 22 6.17 -14.82 -6.20
C SER A 22 5.58 -14.50 -7.59
N PHE A 23 4.52 -13.70 -7.63
CA PHE A 23 3.87 -13.31 -8.89
C PHE A 23 4.83 -12.57 -9.83
N PHE A 24 5.61 -11.60 -9.33
CA PHE A 24 6.48 -10.78 -10.16
C PHE A 24 7.80 -11.46 -10.56
N ILE A 25 8.20 -12.54 -9.88
CA ILE A 25 9.26 -13.42 -10.38
C ILE A 25 8.86 -14.03 -11.73
N GLU A 26 7.60 -14.49 -11.85
CA GLU A 26 7.08 -15.08 -13.08
C GLU A 26 6.60 -14.01 -14.10
N ASN A 27 6.35 -12.79 -13.62
CA ASN A 27 5.78 -11.69 -14.42
C ASN A 27 6.61 -10.40 -14.28
N PRO A 28 7.90 -10.37 -14.70
CA PRO A 28 8.77 -9.22 -14.48
C PRO A 28 8.28 -7.96 -15.22
N LEU A 29 8.53 -6.79 -14.63
CA LEU A 29 8.22 -5.51 -15.25
C LEU A 29 9.45 -4.96 -16.01
N ASN A 30 9.25 -4.55 -17.26
CA ASN A 30 10.35 -4.11 -18.13
C ASN A 30 10.91 -2.71 -17.81
N TYR A 31 10.14 -1.86 -17.13
CA TYR A 31 10.46 -0.43 -16.95
C TYR A 31 10.48 0.01 -15.47
N LEU A 32 10.29 -0.93 -14.55
CA LEU A 32 10.21 -0.65 -13.12
C LEU A 32 11.07 -1.66 -12.36
N ASN A 33 11.91 -1.13 -11.48
CA ASN A 33 12.52 -1.95 -10.44
C ASN A 33 11.50 -2.14 -9.32
N ILE A 34 11.30 -3.38 -8.90
CA ILE A 34 10.40 -3.71 -7.79
C ILE A 34 11.24 -4.14 -6.60
N TRP A 35 10.97 -3.53 -5.45
CA TRP A 35 11.61 -3.88 -4.19
C TRP A 35 10.51 -4.39 -3.24
N PHE A 36 10.64 -5.65 -2.82
CA PHE A 36 9.78 -6.25 -1.81
C PHE A 36 10.45 -6.10 -0.46
N CYS A 37 9.98 -5.15 0.34
CA CYS A 37 10.59 -4.83 1.62
C CYS A 37 9.70 -5.28 2.77
N GLN A 38 10.32 -5.91 3.76
CA GLN A 38 9.70 -6.29 5.02
C GLN A 38 10.56 -5.74 6.15
N PHE A 39 10.01 -4.82 6.95
CA PHE A 39 10.75 -4.15 7.99
C PHE A 39 10.30 -4.67 9.36
N SER A 40 11.28 -4.97 10.21
CA SER A 40 11.04 -5.18 11.64
C SER A 40 11.06 -3.84 12.40
N ALA A 41 10.69 -3.88 13.68
CA ALA A 41 10.76 -2.74 14.59
C ALA A 41 9.90 -1.54 14.19
N GLU A 42 8.73 -1.79 13.60
CA GLU A 42 7.73 -0.74 13.33
C GLU A 42 7.29 -0.05 14.63
N GLU A 43 7.00 -0.84 15.67
CA GLU A 43 6.62 -0.39 17.02
C GLU A 43 7.70 0.46 17.72
N LEU A 44 8.94 0.46 17.21
CA LEU A 44 10.06 1.27 17.70
C LEU A 44 10.33 2.49 16.81
N GLY A 45 9.34 2.92 16.01
CA GLY A 45 9.42 4.11 15.19
C GLY A 45 10.02 3.86 13.80
N THR A 46 9.69 2.72 13.18
CA THR A 46 10.07 2.37 11.79
C THR A 46 11.58 2.26 11.55
N MET A 47 12.34 1.85 12.57
CA MET A 47 13.81 1.84 12.52
C MET A 47 14.37 0.99 11.38
N GLY A 48 13.74 -0.16 11.07
CA GLY A 48 14.17 -1.00 9.94
C GLY A 48 14.10 -0.28 8.59
N ALA A 49 13.03 0.49 8.35
CA ALA A 49 12.89 1.27 7.11
C ALA A 49 13.90 2.41 7.00
N ARG A 50 14.29 3.02 8.14
CA ARG A 50 15.31 4.08 8.17
C ARG A 50 16.68 3.54 7.80
N VAL A 51 17.11 2.45 8.44
CA VAL A 51 18.39 1.80 8.12
C VAL A 51 18.44 1.39 6.65
N PHE A 52 17.34 0.82 6.14
CA PHE A 52 17.25 0.49 4.72
C PHE A 52 17.40 1.73 3.82
N LEU A 53 16.74 2.84 4.14
CA LEU A 53 16.91 4.07 3.35
C LEU A 53 18.35 4.59 3.45
N ASP A 54 18.93 4.65 4.65
CA ASP A 54 20.31 5.13 4.83
C ASP A 54 21.32 4.30 4.01
N GLU A 55 21.10 3.00 3.86
CA GLU A 55 21.99 2.11 3.12
C GLU A 55 21.74 2.11 1.60
N TYR A 56 20.49 2.21 1.17
CA TYR A 56 20.10 1.98 -0.23
C TYR A 56 19.56 3.24 -0.95
N GLU A 57 19.47 4.40 -0.30
CA GLU A 57 18.92 5.63 -0.91
C GLU A 57 19.65 6.02 -2.21
N ASN A 58 20.95 5.78 -2.28
CA ASN A 58 21.77 6.05 -3.46
C ASN A 58 21.36 5.24 -4.71
N GLN A 59 20.58 4.17 -4.56
CA GLN A 59 20.05 3.37 -5.67
C GLN A 59 18.74 3.93 -6.21
N PHE A 60 18.13 4.90 -5.53
CA PHE A 60 16.85 5.47 -5.92
C PHE A 60 17.00 6.80 -6.67
N VAL A 61 16.15 6.99 -7.68
CA VAL A 61 16.05 8.28 -8.37
C VAL A 61 14.98 9.13 -7.69
N LYS A 62 15.42 10.24 -7.09
CA LYS A 62 14.53 11.19 -6.40
C LYS A 62 13.35 11.59 -7.30
N GLY A 63 12.13 11.49 -6.76
CA GLY A 63 10.89 11.81 -7.48
C GLY A 63 10.39 10.72 -8.44
N LYS A 64 11.10 9.59 -8.58
CA LYS A 64 10.69 8.43 -9.39
C LYS A 64 10.46 7.16 -8.56
N VAL A 65 10.18 7.33 -7.27
CA VAL A 65 9.88 6.23 -6.35
C VAL A 65 8.40 6.27 -5.97
N PHE A 66 7.74 5.12 -6.09
CA PHE A 66 6.41 4.91 -5.54
C PHE A 66 6.54 3.89 -4.40
N GLN A 67 6.01 4.26 -3.24
CA GLN A 67 5.95 3.36 -2.08
C GLN A 67 4.49 2.97 -1.84
N ILE A 68 4.25 1.67 -1.72
CA ILE A 68 2.96 1.10 -1.36
C ILE A 68 3.18 0.34 -0.06
N ASN A 69 2.53 0.79 1.01
CA ASN A 69 2.62 0.14 2.32
C ASN A 69 1.42 -0.79 2.52
N PHE A 70 1.68 -2.04 2.87
CA PHE A 70 0.66 -3.01 3.28
C PHE A 70 0.81 -3.24 4.79
N ASP A 71 -0.24 -2.91 5.54
CA ASP A 71 -0.21 -2.85 6.99
C ASP A 71 -1.19 -3.87 7.60
N MET A 72 -2.48 -3.73 7.31
CA MET A 72 -3.45 -4.73 7.69
C MET A 72 -4.54 -4.86 6.64
N VAL A 73 -4.84 -6.11 6.27
CA VAL A 73 -6.08 -6.40 5.54
C VAL A 73 -7.19 -6.53 6.56
N SER A 74 -8.02 -5.49 6.68
CA SER A 74 -9.16 -5.51 7.61
C SER A 74 -10.19 -6.55 7.20
N CYS A 75 -10.38 -7.57 8.03
CA CYS A 75 -11.55 -8.46 7.99
C CYS A 75 -12.71 -7.84 8.78
N LYS A 76 -13.21 -6.67 8.36
CA LYS A 76 -14.44 -6.16 8.97
C LYS A 76 -15.59 -7.07 8.56
N SER A 77 -16.39 -7.50 9.53
CA SER A 77 -17.65 -8.24 9.31
C SER A 77 -18.69 -7.32 8.66
N HIS A 78 -18.45 -6.93 7.42
CA HIS A 78 -19.50 -6.51 6.53
C HIS A 78 -19.99 -7.76 5.80
N LYS A 79 -21.30 -7.88 5.60
CA LYS A 79 -21.95 -9.05 4.97
C LYS A 79 -21.34 -9.48 3.63
N ASN A 80 -20.52 -8.62 3.00
CA ASN A 80 -19.85 -8.87 1.72
C ASN A 80 -18.35 -8.56 1.86
N ASN A 81 -17.50 -9.52 1.48
CA ASN A 81 -16.06 -9.29 1.28
C ASN A 81 -15.89 -8.29 0.13
N ARG A 82 -15.33 -7.10 0.39
CA ARG A 82 -15.11 -6.07 -0.62
C ARG A 82 -13.77 -5.39 -0.44
N ILE A 83 -13.15 -5.01 -1.57
CA ILE A 83 -11.93 -4.20 -1.58
C ILE A 83 -12.34 -2.73 -1.45
N GLU A 84 -11.79 -2.04 -0.45
CA GLU A 84 -12.03 -0.61 -0.24
C GLU A 84 -10.74 0.19 -0.46
N TYR A 85 -10.86 1.30 -1.20
CA TYR A 85 -9.76 2.25 -1.38
C TYR A 85 -10.07 3.54 -0.61
N ILE A 86 -9.38 3.76 0.50
CA ILE A 86 -9.58 4.92 1.38
C ILE A 86 -8.53 6.00 1.07
N GLN A 87 -8.99 7.18 0.69
CA GLN A 87 -8.11 8.31 0.35
C GLN A 87 -7.77 9.21 1.56
N SER A 88 -8.55 9.17 2.63
CA SER A 88 -8.30 9.99 3.82
C SER A 88 -8.79 9.28 5.07
N TYR A 89 -8.08 9.46 6.17
CA TYR A 89 -8.43 8.90 7.48
C TYR A 89 -8.33 9.99 8.57
N GLY A 90 -9.19 9.93 9.58
CA GLY A 90 -9.20 10.84 10.73
C GLY A 90 -10.04 12.12 10.57
N ILE A 91 -10.02 12.94 11.63
CA ILE A 91 -10.71 14.24 11.69
C ILE A 91 -9.76 15.31 11.14
N GLY A 92 -10.16 15.94 10.03
CA GLY A 92 -9.27 16.79 9.22
C GLY A 92 -8.60 15.95 8.12
N LYS A 93 -9.04 16.14 6.87
CA LYS A 93 -8.60 15.35 5.71
C LYS A 93 -7.12 15.60 5.41
N ARG A 94 -6.22 14.88 6.06
CA ARG A 94 -4.81 14.86 5.64
C ARG A 94 -4.73 14.06 4.34
N LYS A 95 -4.21 14.67 3.25
CA LYS A 95 -3.87 13.92 2.04
C LYS A 95 -2.64 13.07 2.37
N ILE A 96 -2.81 11.75 2.46
CA ILE A 96 -1.74 10.82 2.85
C ILE A 96 -1.00 10.26 1.61
N TYR A 97 -1.39 10.66 0.39
CA TYR A 97 -0.96 10.00 -0.84
C TYR A 97 -0.44 10.95 -1.93
N SER A 98 0.42 10.42 -2.80
CA SER A 98 0.88 11.08 -4.03
C SER A 98 -0.27 11.19 -5.06
N PRO A 99 -0.58 12.39 -5.59
CA PRO A 99 -1.63 12.57 -6.60
C PRO A 99 -1.45 11.69 -7.84
N ILE A 100 -0.19 11.49 -8.26
CA ILE A 100 0.16 10.67 -9.41
C ILE A 100 -0.15 9.20 -9.11
N LEU A 101 0.27 8.69 -7.96
CA LEU A 101 0.03 7.30 -7.58
C LEU A 101 -1.48 7.01 -7.46
N ASN A 102 -2.25 7.92 -6.87
CA ASN A 102 -3.70 7.78 -6.80
C ASN A 102 -4.34 7.73 -8.19
N LYS A 103 -3.94 8.65 -9.09
CA LYS A 103 -4.43 8.63 -10.48
C LYS A 103 -4.14 7.29 -11.16
N LEU A 104 -2.94 6.74 -10.98
CA LEU A 104 -2.55 5.44 -11.56
C LEU A 104 -3.37 4.28 -10.99
N ILE A 105 -3.55 4.22 -9.66
CA ILE A 105 -4.38 3.19 -9.00
C ILE A 105 -5.82 3.24 -9.51
N LEU A 106 -6.41 4.44 -9.62
CA LEU A 106 -7.77 4.60 -10.13
C LEU A 106 -7.91 4.17 -11.59
N LEU A 107 -6.93 4.46 -12.45
CA LEU A 107 -6.93 4.01 -13.84
C LEU A 107 -6.82 2.47 -13.93
N ALA A 108 -5.92 1.88 -13.15
CA ALA A 108 -5.75 0.43 -13.10
C ALA A 108 -7.05 -0.27 -12.66
N ALA A 109 -7.66 0.18 -11.57
CA ALA A 109 -8.88 -0.43 -11.05
C ALA A 109 -10.09 -0.27 -11.99
N LYS A 110 -10.21 0.87 -12.69
CA LYS A 110 -11.19 1.05 -13.78
C LYS A 110 -10.95 0.05 -14.92
N SER A 111 -9.70 -0.10 -15.37
CA SER A 111 -9.36 -1.02 -16.47
C SER A 111 -9.62 -2.50 -16.16
N LYS A 112 -9.62 -2.86 -14.87
CA LYS A 112 -9.83 -4.24 -14.40
C LYS A 112 -11.25 -4.49 -13.91
N HIS A 113 -12.16 -3.52 -14.06
CA HIS A 113 -13.54 -3.60 -13.58
C HIS A 113 -13.65 -3.98 -12.09
N ILE A 114 -12.68 -3.56 -11.27
CA ILE A 114 -12.62 -3.92 -9.84
C ILE A 114 -13.65 -3.13 -9.00
N PHE A 115 -14.19 -2.03 -9.53
CA PHE A 115 -15.20 -1.23 -8.83
C PHE A 115 -16.62 -1.56 -9.34
N GLU A 116 -17.47 -2.11 -8.45
CA GLU A 116 -18.90 -2.36 -8.72
C GLU A 116 -19.79 -1.12 -8.53
N ASN A 117 -19.27 -0.04 -7.93
CA ASN A 117 -20.05 1.18 -7.71
C ASN A 117 -19.22 2.42 -8.07
N GLU A 118 -19.88 3.37 -8.75
CA GLU A 118 -19.30 4.64 -9.17
C GLU A 118 -18.44 5.26 -8.07
N ILE A 119 -17.25 5.71 -8.45
CA ILE A 119 -16.45 6.64 -7.65
C ILE A 119 -17.37 7.82 -7.33
N LYS A 120 -17.94 7.86 -6.11
CA LYS A 120 -18.67 9.03 -5.63
C LYS A 120 -17.70 10.20 -5.78
N LYS A 121 -18.05 11.13 -6.69
CA LYS A 121 -17.26 12.28 -7.14
C LYS A 121 -16.25 12.72 -6.07
N ILE A 122 -14.98 12.48 -6.34
CA ILE A 122 -13.91 13.12 -5.59
C ILE A 122 -13.72 14.46 -6.25
N ASP A 123 -14.13 15.50 -5.53
CA ASP A 123 -13.93 16.88 -5.90
C ASP A 123 -12.42 17.15 -5.86
N ILE A 124 -11.77 17.06 -7.01
CA ILE A 124 -10.38 17.46 -7.19
C ILE A 124 -10.42 18.97 -7.34
N GLN A 125 -10.37 19.67 -6.21
CA GLN A 125 -9.99 21.08 -6.24
C GLN A 125 -8.51 21.13 -6.71
N PRO A 126 -8.19 21.83 -7.82
CA PRO A 126 -6.82 22.05 -8.25
C PRO A 126 -6.03 22.85 -7.19
N PRO A 127 -4.69 22.85 -7.25
CA PRO A 127 -3.80 23.37 -6.19
C PRO A 127 -4.11 24.80 -5.77
#